data_AF-A0A7L0EBL0-F1
#
_entry.id   AF-A0A7L0EBL0-F1
#
_cell.length_a   1.000
_cell.length_b   1.000
_cell.length_c   1.000
_cell.angle_alpha   90.00
_cell.angle_beta   90.00
_cell.angle_gamma   90.00
#
_symmetry.space_group_name_H-M   'P 1'
#
loop_
_entity.id
_entity.type
_entity.pdbx_description
1 polymer ?
#
loop_
_entity_poly.entity_id
_entity_poly.type
_entity_poly.pdbx_seq_one_letter_code
_entity_poly.pdbx_strand_id
1 'polypeptide(L)' 'QKKPAAKGGKKKKQVLKFTLDCTHPVEDGIMDAANFEQFLQERIKVNGKAGNLGGGVVTIERSKSKITVTSEVPFSKR' A
#
# COMPACT_ATOMS: atom_id res chain seq x y z
N GLN A 1 -35.38 -26.47 11.04
CA GLN A 1 -34.98 -25.85 9.74
C GLN A 1 -33.52 -25.41 9.82
N LYS A 2 -32.64 -26.00 9.01
CA LYS A 2 -31.23 -25.59 8.90
C LYS A 2 -31.11 -24.50 7.83
N LYS A 3 -30.66 -23.29 8.20
CA LYS A 3 -30.35 -22.20 7.26
C LYS A 3 -29.13 -22.60 6.41
N PRO A 4 -29.14 -22.39 5.09
CA PRO A 4 -28.01 -22.75 4.24
C PRO A 4 -26.85 -21.75 4.45
N ALA A 5 -25.65 -22.31 4.65
CA ALA A 5 -24.40 -21.59 4.59
C ALA A 5 -24.18 -21.06 3.17
N ALA A 6 -24.00 -19.75 3.02
CA ALA A 6 -23.64 -19.14 1.76
C ALA A 6 -22.23 -19.59 1.36
N LYS A 7 -22.16 -20.45 0.33
CA LYS A 7 -20.93 -20.86 -0.35
C LYS A 7 -20.25 -19.63 -0.98
N GLY A 8 -18.92 -19.62 -0.88
CA GLY A 8 -18.06 -18.50 -1.23
C GLY A 8 -18.20 -18.00 -2.66
N GLY A 9 -18.30 -16.68 -2.78
CA GLY A 9 -17.73 -15.97 -3.93
C GLY A 9 -16.27 -15.68 -3.63
N LYS A 10 -15.36 -16.07 -4.51
CA LYS A 10 -14.00 -15.49 -4.52
C LYS A 10 -14.18 -13.98 -4.60
N LYS A 11 -13.98 -13.27 -3.48
CA LYS A 11 -13.90 -11.80 -3.49
C LYS A 11 -12.90 -11.44 -4.58
N LYS A 12 -13.34 -10.69 -5.60
CA LYS A 12 -12.43 -10.07 -6.56
C LYS A 12 -11.36 -9.38 -5.73
N LYS A 13 -10.09 -9.75 -5.94
CA LYS A 13 -8.96 -9.06 -5.33
C LYS A 13 -9.11 -7.59 -5.69
N GLN A 14 -9.42 -6.76 -4.72
CA GLN A 14 -9.57 -5.34 -4.93
C GLN A 14 -8.16 -4.76 -4.96
N VAL A 15 -7.73 -4.31 -6.13
CA VAL A 15 -6.43 -3.65 -6.28
C VAL A 15 -6.67 -2.15 -6.15
N LEU A 16 -6.16 -1.58 -5.05
CA LEU A 16 -6.13 -0.16 -4.76
C LEU A 16 -4.77 0.38 -5.15
N LYS A 17 -4.73 1.48 -5.91
CA LYS A 17 -3.48 2.14 -6.30
C LYS A 17 -3.51 3.58 -5.83
N PHE A 18 -2.49 3.97 -5.08
CA PHE A 18 -2.30 5.32 -4.56
C PHE A 18 -0.98 5.87 -5.07
N THR A 19 -1.01 7.08 -5.61
CA THR A 19 0.20 7.78 -6.06
C THR A 19 0.43 8.99 -5.17
N LEU A 20 1.67 9.11 -4.70
CA LEU A 20 2.20 10.22 -3.94
C LEU A 20 3.16 10.95 -4.87
N ASP A 21 2.84 12.20 -5.20
CA ASP A 21 3.72 13.07 -5.98
C ASP A 21 4.58 13.88 -5.03
N CYS A 22 5.88 13.59 -5.00
CA CYS A 22 6.86 14.27 -4.18
C CYS A 22 7.84 15.07 -5.05
N THR A 23 7.46 15.46 -6.27
CA THR A 23 8.32 16.25 -7.19
C THR A 23 8.88 17.50 -6.54
N HIS A 24 8.03 18.42 -6.10
CA HIS A 24 8.48 19.70 -5.52
C HIS A 24 9.45 19.54 -4.34
N PRO A 25 9.14 18.79 -3.25
CA PRO A 25 10.05 18.68 -2.11
C PRO A 25 11.34 17.89 -2.42
N VAL A 26 11.33 17.00 -3.42
CA VAL A 26 12.53 16.28 -3.88
C VAL A 26 13.42 17.19 -4.73
N GLU A 27 12.83 18.00 -5.61
CA GLU A 27 13.56 18.97 -6.45
C GLU A 27 14.16 20.10 -5.61
N ASP A 28 13.45 20.55 -4.58
CA ASP A 28 13.94 21.54 -3.61
C ASP A 28 15.01 20.98 -2.65
N GLY A 29 15.30 19.66 -2.73
CA GLY A 29 16.31 19.00 -1.90
C GLY A 29 15.92 18.81 -0.43
N ILE A 30 14.66 19.03 -0.08
CA ILE A 30 14.14 18.94 1.30
C ILE A 30 13.83 17.47 1.66
N MET A 31 13.50 16.64 0.67
CA MET A 31 13.02 15.28 0.87
C MET A 31 13.77 14.28 -0.01
N ASP A 32 14.12 13.13 0.57
CA ASP A 32 14.65 11.98 -0.17
C ASP A 32 13.55 10.95 -0.42
N ALA A 33 13.22 10.73 -1.70
CA ALA A 33 12.23 9.76 -2.11
C ALA A 33 12.63 8.30 -1.79
N ALA A 34 13.92 7.95 -1.80
CA ALA A 34 14.41 6.63 -1.42
C ALA A 34 14.18 6.35 0.07
N ASN A 35 14.50 7.34 0.91
CA ASN A 35 14.29 7.21 2.34
C ASN A 35 12.78 7.15 2.68
N PHE A 36 11.95 7.93 1.97
CA PHE A 36 10.51 7.89 2.16
C PHE A 36 9.89 6.56 1.69
N GLU A 37 10.38 5.97 0.60
CA GLU A 37 10.00 4.62 0.17
C GLU A 37 10.28 3.60 1.29
N GLN A 38 11.48 3.61 1.86
CA GLN A 38 11.87 2.70 2.94
C GLN A 38 11.02 2.92 4.20
N PHE A 39 10.78 4.18 4.57
CA PHE A 39 9.90 4.53 5.68
C PHE A 39 8.49 3.95 5.49
N LEU A 40 7.92 4.04 4.29
CA LEU A 40 6.61 3.46 4.00
C LEU A 40 6.64 1.92 4.11
N GLN A 41 7.70 1.25 3.64
CA GLN A 41 7.82 -0.21 3.78
C GLN A 41 7.83 -0.65 5.25
N GLU A 42 8.53 0.10 6.11
CA GLU A 42 8.64 -0.23 7.54
C GLU A 42 7.40 0.17 8.34
N ARG A 43 6.77 1.31 8.01
CA ARG A 43 5.72 1.91 8.83
C ARG A 43 4.31 1.53 8.40
N ILE A 44 4.12 1.11 7.16
CA ILE A 44 2.82 0.59 6.71
C ILE A 44 2.49 -0.66 7.51
N LYS A 45 1.29 -0.66 8.08
CA LYS A 45 0.74 -1.77 8.85
C LYS A 45 -0.25 -2.55 8.01
N VAL A 46 -0.06 -3.85 7.93
CA VAL A 46 -1.06 -4.78 7.39
C VAL A 46 -1.58 -5.60 8.55
N ASN A 47 -2.90 -5.56 8.79
CA ASN A 47 -3.56 -6.26 9.88
C ASN A 47 -2.94 -5.98 11.27
N GLY A 48 -2.54 -4.73 11.52
CA GLY A 48 -1.94 -4.29 12.79
C GLY A 48 -0.43 -4.55 12.93
N LYS A 49 0.22 -5.23 11.97
CA LYS A 49 1.67 -5.50 12.00
C LYS A 49 2.41 -4.61 10.99
N ALA A 50 3.42 -3.89 11.48
CA ALA A 50 4.32 -3.05 10.68
C ALA A 50 5.49 -3.88 10.10
N GLY A 51 6.15 -3.41 9.05
CA GLY A 51 7.34 -4.04 8.47
C GLY A 51 7.10 -5.39 7.77
N ASN A 52 5.85 -5.84 7.71
CA ASN A 52 5.45 -7.03 6.97
C ASN A 52 4.29 -6.64 6.07
N LEU A 53 4.61 -6.36 4.80
CA LEU A 53 3.65 -5.98 3.75
C LEU A 53 2.76 -7.16 3.30
N GLY A 54 2.48 -8.09 4.23
CA GLY A 54 1.65 -9.28 4.09
C GLY A 54 2.07 -10.22 2.97
N GLY A 55 3.38 -10.39 2.75
CA GLY A 55 3.90 -11.27 1.70
C GLY A 55 3.67 -10.77 0.27
N GLY A 56 3.59 -9.45 0.07
CA GLY A 56 3.41 -8.82 -1.24
C GLY A 56 2.00 -8.34 -1.54
N VAL A 57 1.07 -8.37 -0.58
CA VAL A 57 -0.27 -7.80 -0.73
C VAL A 57 -0.27 -6.27 -0.75
N VAL A 58 0.76 -5.64 -0.18
CA VAL A 58 1.05 -4.22 -0.39
C VAL A 58 2.39 -4.13 -1.09
N THR A 59 2.44 -3.44 -2.22
CA THR A 59 3.66 -3.14 -2.96
C THR A 59 3.87 -1.65 -3.03
N ILE A 60 5.13 -1.24 -2.91
CA ILE A 60 5.54 0.16 -2.94
C ILE A 60 6.57 0.25 -4.04
N GLU A 61 6.36 1.17 -4.97
CA GLU A 61 7.24 1.37 -6.13
C GLU A 61 7.61 2.86 -6.22
N ARG A 62 8.90 3.14 -6.39
CA ARG A 62 9.41 4.49 -6.58
C ARG A 62 9.72 4.76 -8.05
N SER A 63 9.17 5.83 -8.59
CA SER A 63 9.47 6.39 -9.89
C SER A 63 10.08 7.78 -9.72
N LYS A 64 11.38 7.82 -9.39
CA LYS A 64 12.17 9.04 -9.14
C LYS A 64 11.60 9.90 -8.00
N SER A 65 10.65 10.79 -8.31
CA SER A 65 9.99 11.68 -7.36
C SER A 65 8.54 11.31 -7.07
N LYS A 66 8.03 10.22 -7.66
CA LYS A 66 6.68 9.70 -7.39
C LYS A 66 6.78 8.35 -6.71
N ILE A 67 5.91 8.12 -5.74
CA ILE A 67 5.79 6.82 -5.06
C ILE A 67 4.39 6.28 -5.28
N THR A 68 4.32 5.03 -5.71
CA THR A 68 3.08 4.31 -5.94
C THR A 68 2.93 3.23 -4.88
N VAL A 69 1.85 3.26 -4.12
CA VAL A 69 1.45 2.22 -3.19
C VAL A 69 0.28 1.45 -3.81
N THR A 70 0.48 0.17 -4.07
CA THR A 70 -0.56 -0.73 -4.54
C THR A 70 -0.93 -1.69 -3.42
N SER A 71 -2.22 -1.90 -3.18
CA SER A 71 -2.71 -2.84 -2.18
C SER A 71 -3.80 -3.73 -2.74
N GLU A 72 -3.71 -5.02 -2.46
CA GLU A 72 -4.71 -6.03 -2.82
C GLU A 72 -5.74 -6.29 -1.71
N VAL A 73 -5.56 -5.63 -0.56
CA VAL A 73 -6.40 -5.71 0.63
C VAL A 73 -7.03 -4.34 0.90
N PRO A 74 -8.10 -4.25 1.72
CA PRO A 74 -8.64 -2.96 2.11
C PRO A 74 -7.56 -2.08 2.76
N PHE A 75 -7.22 -0.99 2.09
CA PHE A 75 -6.17 -0.07 2.48
C PHE A 75 -6.65 1.38 2.30
N SER A 76 -6.33 2.24 3.26
CA SER A 76 -6.79 3.63 3.27
C SER A 76 -5.64 4.58 2.95
N LYS A 77 -5.97 5.70 2.28
CA LYS A 77 -5.04 6.81 2.07
C LYS A 77 -4.97 7.78 3.26
N ARG A 78 -5.97 7.77 4.15
CA ARG A 78 -6.07 8.68 5.30
C ARG A 78 -5.04 8.39 6.39
#